data_AF-A0A7J9FMQ8-F1
#
_entry.id   AF-A0A7J9FMQ8-F1
#
_cell.length_a   1.000
_cell.length_b   1.000
_cell.length_c   1.000
_cell.angle_alpha   90.00
_cell.angle_beta   90.00
_cell.angle_gamma   90.00
#
_symmetry.space_group_name_H-M   'P 1'
#
loop_
_entity.id
_entity.type
_entity.pdbx_description
1 polymer ?
#
loop_
_entity_poly.entity_id
_entity_poly.type
_entity_poly.pdbx_seq_one_letter_code
_entity_poly.pdbx_strand_id
1 'polypeptide(L)'
;MEETVDDFAESGHDPLIASLYQMDLDRAQFLLRSYLRVRLQKIEKFMFHIWKMDTYRNRLSIEEEKFTERCIRDIGKHLEETVLSKLPDNYQSVLKQSIISEEDDMVPEPQLDTFVVAKCERATRPLYLDGSRQSASFDSRQFAILTCL
;
A
#
# COMPACT_ATOMS: atom_id res chain seq x y z
N MET A 1 14.85 24.90 -10.95
CA MET A 1 14.61 26.35 -10.92
C MET A 1 13.15 26.48 -10.53
N GLU A 2 12.85 26.83 -9.28
CA GLU A 2 11.47 27.14 -8.88
C GLU A 2 11.16 28.51 -9.48
N GLU A 3 10.25 28.56 -10.45
CA GLU A 3 9.73 29.84 -10.94
C GLU A 3 8.93 30.48 -9.81
N THR A 4 9.32 31.69 -9.45
CA THR A 4 8.69 32.44 -8.36
C THR A 4 7.53 33.26 -8.90
N VAL A 5 6.61 33.65 -8.03
CA VAL A 5 5.38 34.38 -8.39
C VAL A 5 5.69 35.69 -9.16
N ASP A 6 6.88 36.26 -8.98
CA ASP A 6 7.34 37.45 -9.70
C ASP A 6 7.63 37.19 -11.19
N ASP A 7 8.00 35.97 -11.57
CA ASP A 7 8.29 35.60 -12.97
C ASP A 7 7.01 35.58 -13.83
N PHE A 8 5.83 35.38 -13.20
CA PHE A 8 4.54 35.34 -13.89
C PHE A 8 3.94 36.73 -14.14
N ALA A 9 4.35 37.76 -13.39
CA ALA A 9 3.83 39.12 -13.55
C ALA A 9 4.23 39.76 -14.90
N GLU A 10 5.35 39.32 -15.50
CA GLU A 10 5.78 39.78 -16.83
C GLU A 10 4.96 39.16 -17.98
N SER A 11 4.22 38.07 -17.73
CA SER A 11 3.47 37.32 -18.76
C SER A 11 2.09 37.90 -19.11
N GLY A 12 1.65 38.97 -18.43
CA GLY A 12 0.33 39.58 -18.63
C GLY A 12 -0.85 38.76 -18.07
N HIS A 13 -0.57 37.65 -17.36
CA HIS A 13 -1.57 36.90 -16.61
C HIS A 13 -1.76 37.49 -15.20
N ASP A 14 -3.00 37.52 -14.72
CA ASP A 14 -3.35 38.02 -13.39
C ASP A 14 -2.59 37.21 -12.31
N PRO A 15 -1.76 37.84 -11.46
CA PRO A 15 -0.99 37.17 -10.41
C PRO A 15 -1.86 36.32 -9.46
N LEU A 16 -3.11 36.72 -9.24
CA LEU A 16 -4.03 35.95 -8.39
C LEU A 16 -4.46 34.64 -9.06
N ILE A 17 -4.64 34.65 -10.38
CA ILE A 17 -4.98 33.45 -11.16
C ILE A 17 -3.80 32.48 -11.16
N ALA A 18 -2.57 32.98 -11.35
CA ALA A 18 -1.36 32.16 -11.27
C ALA A 18 -1.21 31.50 -9.88
N SER A 19 -1.41 32.27 -8.80
CA SER A 19 -1.38 31.75 -7.43
C SER A 19 -2.45 30.68 -7.18
N LEU A 20 -3.65 30.86 -7.72
CA LEU A 20 -4.72 29.87 -7.61
C LEU A 20 -4.35 28.54 -8.28
N TYR A 21 -3.80 28.58 -9.49
CA TYR A 21 -3.32 27.37 -10.17
C TYR A 21 -2.19 26.68 -9.42
N GLN A 22 -1.25 27.45 -8.86
CA GLN A 22 -0.18 26.87 -8.05
C GLN A 22 -0.74 26.13 -6.83
N MET A 23 -1.69 26.73 -6.11
CA MET A 23 -2.33 26.08 -4.97
C MET A 23 -3.02 24.76 -5.35
N ASP A 24 -3.71 24.70 -6.49
CA ASP A 24 -4.36 23.46 -6.95
C ASP A 24 -3.34 22.40 -7.39
N LEU A 25 -2.23 22.80 -8.01
CA LEU A 25 -1.12 21.89 -8.31
C LEU A 25 -0.51 21.32 -7.03
N ASP A 26 -0.28 22.15 -6.01
CA ASP A 26 0.26 21.71 -4.73
C ASP A 26 -0.66 20.69 -4.04
N ARG A 27 -1.98 20.91 -4.10
CA ARG A 27 -2.98 19.97 -3.58
C ARG A 27 -2.95 18.63 -4.33
N ALA A 28 -2.90 18.66 -5.67
CA ALA A 28 -2.82 17.45 -6.49
C ALA A 28 -1.53 16.67 -6.22
N GLN A 29 -0.39 17.37 -6.13
CA GLN A 29 0.91 16.77 -5.79
C GLN A 29 0.89 16.15 -4.40
N PHE A 30 0.30 16.82 -3.41
CA PHE A 30 0.16 16.28 -2.06
C PHE A 30 -0.61 14.96 -2.06
N LEU A 31 -1.75 14.89 -2.73
CA LEU A 31 -2.57 13.67 -2.80
C LEU A 31 -1.81 12.53 -3.47
N LEU A 32 -1.16 12.80 -4.62
CA LEU A 32 -0.36 11.80 -5.34
C LEU A 32 0.80 11.27 -4.49
N ARG A 33 1.56 12.17 -3.85
CA ARG A 33 2.68 11.80 -2.96
C ARG A 33 2.19 11.01 -1.76
N SER A 34 1.07 11.40 -1.15
CA SER A 34 0.47 10.70 -0.02
C SER A 34 0.08 9.26 -0.39
N TYR A 35 -0.62 9.11 -1.53
CA TYR A 35 -0.99 7.79 -2.05
C TYR A 35 0.24 6.89 -2.29
N LEU A 36 1.23 7.40 -3.01
CA LEU A 36 2.44 6.63 -3.35
C LEU A 36 3.25 6.26 -2.11
N ARG A 37 3.41 7.17 -1.13
CA ARG A 37 4.12 6.87 0.13
C ARG A 37 3.46 5.73 0.90
N VAL A 38 2.14 5.79 1.09
CA VAL A 38 1.40 4.74 1.80
C VAL A 38 1.48 3.41 1.05
N ARG A 39 1.40 3.45 -0.28
CA ARG A 39 1.51 2.25 -1.12
C ARG A 39 2.90 1.61 -1.02
N LEU A 40 3.97 2.39 -1.09
CA LEU A 40 5.34 1.91 -0.90
C LEU A 40 5.55 1.31 0.49
N GLN A 41 5.04 1.95 1.55
CA GLN A 41 5.10 1.41 2.92
C GLN A 41 4.41 0.05 3.04
N LYS A 42 3.26 -0.15 2.37
CA LYS A 42 2.58 -1.45 2.34
C LYS A 42 3.38 -2.50 1.58
N ILE A 43 3.98 -2.12 0.45
CA ILE A 43 4.82 -3.02 -0.35
C ILE A 43 6.04 -3.45 0.47
N GLU A 44 6.75 -2.52 1.09
CA GLU A 44 7.91 -2.81 1.94
C GLU A 44 7.54 -3.73 3.11
N LYS A 45 6.40 -3.49 3.76
CA LYS A 45 5.91 -4.33 4.87
C LYS A 45 5.58 -5.75 4.46
N PHE A 46 5.02 -5.95 3.27
CA PHE A 46 4.48 -7.25 2.81
C PHE A 46 5.25 -7.81 1.60
N MET A 47 6.50 -7.39 1.39
CA MET A 47 7.29 -7.68 0.19
C MET A 47 7.39 -9.18 -0.12
N PHE A 48 7.69 -10.02 0.88
CA PHE A 48 7.83 -11.46 0.71
C PHE A 48 6.49 -12.13 0.35
N HIS A 49 5.40 -11.72 1.00
CA HIS A 49 4.05 -12.21 0.72
C HIS A 49 3.60 -11.81 -0.69
N ILE A 50 3.82 -10.56 -1.09
CA ILE A 50 3.50 -10.06 -2.43
C ILE A 50 4.31 -10.79 -3.51
N TRP A 51 5.60 -11.06 -3.25
CA TRP A 51 6.48 -11.72 -4.21
C TRP A 51 6.13 -13.20 -4.43
N LYS A 52 5.64 -13.87 -3.38
CA LYS A 52 5.21 -15.27 -3.42
C LYS A 52 3.93 -15.48 -4.24
N MET A 53 3.02 -14.50 -4.26
CA MET A 53 1.70 -14.62 -4.89
C MET A 53 1.61 -13.80 -6.18
N ASP A 54 1.53 -14.49 -7.34
CA ASP A 54 1.41 -13.85 -8.66
C ASP A 54 0.20 -12.90 -8.76
N THR A 55 -0.89 -13.20 -8.05
CA THR A 55 -2.09 -12.36 -8.01
C THR A 55 -1.82 -10.96 -7.45
N TYR A 56 -0.88 -10.82 -6.51
CA TYR A 56 -0.47 -9.54 -5.93
C TYR A 56 0.67 -8.91 -6.70
N ARG A 57 1.65 -9.72 -7.14
CA ARG A 57 2.75 -9.25 -7.97
C ARG A 57 2.27 -8.59 -9.26
N ASN A 58 1.29 -9.19 -9.94
CA ASN A 58 0.70 -8.64 -11.17
C ASN A 58 -0.09 -7.33 -10.98
N ARG A 59 -0.33 -6.91 -9.73
CA ARG A 59 -0.98 -5.62 -9.41
C ARG A 59 0.03 -4.50 -9.13
N LEU A 60 1.32 -4.80 -9.14
CA LEU A 60 2.37 -3.81 -9.00
C LEU A 60 2.61 -3.11 -10.33
N SER A 61 2.96 -1.83 -10.27
CA SER A 61 3.60 -1.19 -11.42
C SER A 61 5.01 -1.74 -11.64
N ILE A 62 5.56 -1.55 -12.84
CA ILE A 62 6.91 -2.01 -13.19
C ILE A 62 7.97 -1.45 -12.22
N GLU A 63 7.84 -0.19 -11.80
CA GLU A 63 8.80 0.43 -10.87
C GLU A 63 8.62 -0.09 -9.43
N GLU A 64 7.40 -0.42 -9.03
CA GLU A 64 7.13 -1.05 -7.73
C GLU A 64 7.67 -2.48 -7.69
N GLU A 65 7.58 -3.23 -8.78
CA GLU A 65 8.14 -4.58 -8.87
C GLU A 65 9.67 -4.54 -8.71
N LYS A 66 10.35 -3.67 -9.44
CA LYS A 66 11.81 -3.44 -9.30
C LYS A 66 12.18 -3.01 -7.88
N PHE A 67 11.39 -2.12 -7.27
CA PHE A 67 11.59 -1.71 -5.88
C PHE A 67 11.46 -2.89 -4.92
N THR A 68 10.43 -3.73 -5.10
CA THR A 68 10.17 -4.90 -4.26
C THR A 68 11.30 -5.92 -4.36
N GLU A 69 11.74 -6.25 -5.57
CA GLU A 69 12.86 -7.17 -5.82
C GLU A 69 14.14 -6.70 -5.14
N ARG A 70 14.45 -5.40 -5.27
CA ARG A 70 15.60 -4.79 -4.60
C ARG A 70 15.48 -4.86 -3.08
N CYS A 71 14.33 -4.53 -2.52
CA CYS A 71 14.09 -4.55 -1.08
C CYS A 71 14.30 -5.95 -0.49
N ILE A 72 13.73 -6.97 -1.14
CA ILE A 72 13.91 -8.39 -0.78
C ILE A 72 15.39 -8.78 -0.79
N ARG A 73 16.11 -8.43 -1.86
CA ARG A 73 17.53 -8.73 -1.98
C ARG A 73 18.36 -8.03 -0.92
N ASP A 74 18.13 -6.73 -0.72
CA ASP A 74 18.94 -5.89 0.16
C ASP A 74 18.71 -6.29 1.64
N ILE A 75 17.46 -6.58 2.03
CA ILE A 75 17.13 -7.09 3.37
C ILE A 75 17.66 -8.52 3.56
N GLY A 76 17.46 -9.40 2.58
CA GLY A 76 17.96 -10.78 2.65
C GLY A 76 19.47 -10.83 2.82
N LYS A 77 20.21 -10.04 2.02
CA LYS A 77 21.66 -9.90 2.15
C LYS A 77 22.07 -9.36 3.53
N HIS A 78 21.39 -8.32 4.01
CA HIS A 78 21.70 -7.74 5.31
C HIS A 78 21.51 -8.74 6.46
N LEU A 79 20.40 -9.48 6.47
CA LEU A 79 20.13 -10.50 7.49
C LEU A 79 21.13 -11.66 7.42
N GLU A 80 21.49 -12.08 6.21
CA GLU A 80 22.49 -13.12 5.98
C GLU A 80 23.85 -12.76 6.59
N GLU A 81 24.36 -11.57 6.26
CA GLU A 81 25.67 -11.09 6.69
C GLU A 81 25.73 -10.78 8.19
N THR A 82 24.62 -10.31 8.76
CA THR A 82 24.60 -9.85 10.16
C THR A 82 24.30 -10.96 11.16
N VAL A 83 23.34 -11.83 10.86
CA VAL A 83 22.79 -12.80 11.82
C VAL A 83 22.75 -14.22 11.26
N LEU A 84 22.14 -14.45 10.10
CA LEU A 84 21.77 -15.82 9.69
C LEU A 84 22.98 -16.72 9.47
N SER A 85 24.05 -16.21 8.84
CA SER A 85 25.31 -16.95 8.66
C SER A 85 26.00 -17.39 9.96
N LYS A 86 25.59 -16.83 11.11
CA LYS A 86 26.12 -17.17 12.45
C LYS A 86 25.22 -18.14 13.20
N LEU A 87 24.01 -18.39 12.69
CA LEU A 87 23.07 -19.32 13.29
C LEU A 87 23.38 -20.76 12.83
N PRO A 88 23.02 -21.77 13.63
CA PRO A 88 23.07 -23.16 13.17
C PRO A 88 22.24 -23.34 11.90
N ASP A 89 22.66 -24.28 11.03
CA ASP A 89 22.09 -24.50 9.69
C ASP A 89 20.56 -24.58 9.65
N ASN A 90 19.94 -25.06 10.74
CA ASN A 90 18.50 -25.18 10.86
C ASN A 90 17.73 -23.87 11.07
N TYR A 91 18.42 -22.73 11.23
CA TYR A 91 17.84 -21.41 11.51
C TYR A 91 18.34 -20.31 10.55
N GLN A 92 18.99 -20.66 9.44
CA GLN A 92 19.58 -19.68 8.52
C GLN A 92 18.58 -19.10 7.48
N SER A 93 17.29 -19.41 7.59
CA SER A 93 16.28 -18.93 6.64
C SER A 93 15.74 -17.56 7.03
N VAL A 94 15.56 -16.68 6.04
CA VAL A 94 14.83 -15.40 6.20
C VAL A 94 13.31 -15.63 6.31
N LEU A 95 12.80 -16.68 5.67
CA LEU A 95 11.36 -16.90 5.49
C LEU A 95 10.76 -17.85 6.52
N LYS A 96 11.61 -18.67 7.15
CA LYS A 96 11.19 -19.76 8.03
C LYS A 96 11.89 -19.67 9.36
N GLN A 97 11.15 -19.94 10.44
CA GLN A 97 11.72 -20.01 11.78
C GLN A 97 12.68 -21.19 11.91
N SER A 98 12.39 -22.32 11.26
CA SER A 98 13.31 -23.46 11.22
C SER A 98 13.17 -24.29 9.95
N ILE A 99 14.11 -25.20 9.69
CA ILE A 99 14.00 -26.19 8.59
C ILE A 99 12.74 -27.07 8.71
N ILE A 100 12.22 -27.28 9.92
CA ILE A 100 11.04 -28.12 10.17
C ILE A 100 9.74 -27.39 9.82
N SER A 101 9.76 -26.06 9.72
CA SER A 101 8.59 -25.27 9.33
C SER A 101 8.19 -25.61 7.88
N GLU A 102 6.98 -26.14 7.70
CA GLU A 102 6.48 -26.47 6.36
C GLU A 102 6.22 -25.20 5.53
N GLU A 103 5.69 -24.17 6.18
CA GLU A 103 5.32 -22.89 5.57
C GLU A 103 6.33 -21.77 5.90
N ASP A 104 6.19 -20.64 5.21
CA ASP A 104 6.99 -19.42 5.44
C ASP A 104 6.43 -18.65 6.64
N ASP A 105 6.53 -19.25 7.83
CA ASP A 105 5.95 -18.78 9.10
C ASP A 105 6.52 -17.45 9.63
N MET A 106 7.61 -16.95 9.03
CA MET A 106 8.20 -15.64 9.35
C MET A 106 7.80 -14.53 8.37
N VAL A 107 6.99 -14.84 7.35
CA VAL A 107 6.52 -13.86 6.37
C VAL A 107 5.23 -13.22 6.87
N PRO A 108 5.21 -11.90 7.14
CA PRO A 108 3.99 -11.22 7.58
C PRO A 108 2.96 -11.16 6.45
N GLU A 109 1.71 -11.47 6.77
CA GLU A 109 0.59 -11.41 5.84
C GLU A 109 -0.39 -10.27 6.18
N PRO A 110 -1.07 -9.67 5.18
CA PRO A 110 -2.12 -8.70 5.43
C PRO A 110 -3.33 -9.34 6.15
N GLN A 111 -3.76 -8.75 7.26
CA GLN A 111 -4.98 -9.16 7.97
C GLN A 111 -6.22 -8.67 7.21
N LEU A 112 -6.83 -9.54 6.41
CA LEU A 112 -8.04 -9.21 5.64
C LEU A 112 -9.26 -9.05 6.55
N ASP A 113 -9.36 -9.85 7.64
CA ASP A 113 -10.45 -9.76 8.63
C ASP A 113 -10.33 -8.55 9.59
N THR A 114 -9.92 -7.41 9.06
CA THR A 114 -9.88 -6.14 9.77
C THR A 114 -11.15 -5.34 9.47
N PHE A 115 -11.75 -4.76 10.51
CA PHE A 115 -12.88 -3.84 10.36
C PHE A 115 -12.48 -2.54 9.65
N VAL A 116 -13.23 -2.17 8.62
CA VAL A 116 -13.07 -0.93 7.86
C VAL A 116 -14.37 -0.14 7.83
N VAL A 117 -14.26 1.19 7.83
CA VAL A 117 -15.41 2.06 7.58
C VAL A 117 -15.60 2.17 6.07
N ALA A 118 -16.68 1.59 5.58
CA ALA A 118 -17.07 1.63 4.18
C ALA A 118 -18.21 2.64 3.96
N LYS A 119 -18.15 3.35 2.84
CA LYS A 119 -19.24 4.16 2.31
C LYS A 119 -19.70 3.55 1.00
N CYS A 120 -21.00 3.33 0.88
CA CYS A 120 -21.61 2.85 -0.35
C CYS A 120 -21.63 3.99 -1.39
N GLU A 121 -20.98 3.85 -2.54
CA GLU A 121 -21.09 4.87 -3.60
C GLU A 121 -22.31 4.67 -4.51
N ARG A 122 -22.75 3.41 -4.66
CA ARG A 122 -23.88 3.01 -5.48
C ARG A 122 -24.66 1.95 -4.73
N ALA A 123 -25.99 2.05 -4.73
CA ALA A 123 -26.86 1.08 -4.07
C ALA A 123 -26.44 -0.35 -4.47
N THR A 124 -25.89 -1.08 -3.52
CA THR A 124 -25.48 -2.47 -3.69
C THR A 124 -26.69 -3.38 -3.52
N ARG A 125 -26.62 -4.58 -4.08
CA ARG A 125 -27.58 -5.63 -3.70
C ARG A 125 -27.49 -5.86 -2.18
N PRO A 126 -28.59 -6.26 -1.52
CA PRO A 126 -28.56 -6.52 -0.09
C PRO A 126 -27.43 -7.49 0.24
N LEU A 127 -26.50 -7.05 1.08
CA LEU A 127 -25.40 -7.88 1.54
C LEU A 127 -25.93 -8.73 2.71
N TYR A 128 -25.64 -10.02 2.66
CA TYR A 128 -25.92 -10.91 3.77
C TYR A 128 -24.78 -10.77 4.77
N LEU A 129 -25.10 -10.26 5.95
CA LEU A 129 -24.16 -10.21 7.06
C LEU A 129 -24.10 -11.61 7.66
N ASP A 130 -22.88 -12.15 7.74
CA ASP A 130 -22.63 -13.57 8.02
C ASP A 130 -23.43 -14.09 9.24
N GLY A 131 -24.11 -15.22 9.05
CA GLY A 131 -24.93 -15.89 10.07
C GLY A 131 -26.30 -15.29 10.41
N SER A 132 -26.67 -14.10 9.90
CA SER A 132 -28.00 -13.51 10.16
C SER A 132 -28.90 -13.62 8.92
N ARG A 133 -30.19 -13.96 9.11
CA ARG A 133 -31.23 -13.79 8.06
C ARG A 133 -31.53 -12.31 7.77
N GLN A 134 -30.70 -11.38 8.26
CA GLN A 134 -30.85 -9.95 8.05
C GLN A 134 -30.02 -9.55 6.84
N SER A 135 -30.71 -9.11 5.81
CA SER A 135 -30.11 -8.42 4.69
C SER A 135 -30.15 -6.92 4.98
N ALA A 136 -29.00 -6.26 4.85
CA ALA A 136 -28.93 -4.80 4.96
C ALA A 136 -28.79 -4.20 3.55
N SER A 137 -29.67 -3.27 3.21
CA SER A 137 -29.49 -2.41 2.04
C SER A 137 -28.70 -1.18 2.46
N PHE A 138 -27.51 -0.99 1.88
CA PHE A 138 -26.69 0.19 2.15
C PHE A 138 -26.98 1.27 1.12
N ASP A 139 -27.41 2.44 1.59
CA ASP A 139 -27.55 3.64 0.76
C ASP A 139 -26.30 4.53 0.90
N SER A 140 -26.09 5.37 -0.11
CA SER A 140 -25.05 6.39 -0.25
C SER A 140 -24.92 7.39 0.90
N ARG A 141 -25.95 7.48 1.75
CA ARG A 141 -26.01 8.36 2.93
C ARG A 141 -25.47 7.72 4.20
N GLN A 142 -25.11 6.43 4.18
CA GLN A 142 -24.73 5.67 5.37
C GLN A 142 -23.28 5.20 5.30
N PHE A 143 -22.62 5.21 6.46
CA PHE A 143 -21.35 4.52 6.67
C PHE A 143 -21.63 3.19 7.37
N ALA A 144 -20.93 2.15 6.95
CA ALA A 144 -21.02 0.83 7.54
C ALA A 144 -19.63 0.38 8.01
N ILE A 145 -19.57 -0.37 9.09
CA ILE A 145 -18.35 -1.05 9.50
C ILE A 145 -18.44 -2.47 8.95
N LEU A 146 -17.52 -2.84 8.05
CA LEU A 146 -17.46 -4.14 7.39
C LEU A 146 -16.09 -4.78 7.64
N THR A 147 -16.01 -6.10 7.61
CA THR A 147 -14.74 -6.83 7.51
C THR A 147 -14.38 -6.99 6.03
N CYS A 148 -13.09 -6.96 5.71
CA CYS A 148 -12.62 -7.17 4.33
C CYS A 148 -12.53 -8.68 4.06
N LEU A 149 -13.49 -9.23 3.30
CA LEU A 149 -13.45 -10.63 2.84
C LEU A 149 -12.47 -10.80 1.67
#